data_AF-A0AAD4FAP0-F1
#
_entry.id   AF-A0AAD4FAP0-F1
#
_cell.length_a   1.000
_cell.length_b   1.000
_cell.length_c   1.000
_cell.angle_alpha   90.00
_cell.angle_beta   90.00
_cell.angle_gamma   90.00
#
_symmetry.space_group_name_H-M   'P 1'
#
loop_
_entity.id
_entity.type
_entity.pdbx_description
1 polymer ?
#
loop_
_entity_poly.entity_id
_entity_poly.type
_entity_poly.pdbx_seq_one_letter_code
_entity_poly.pdbx_strand_id
1 'polypeptide(L)'
;MFTKAIFTSALLSAVSAHQNMHQLWVNDVTPGYQVGIRMPPSNSPVTDLTSDDIVCNVNGAKVPSGVETVAANEGDTIKVQWDQSGHPGPITHMLYGPVDDASQATGIGAGWFKIDELDNVDGKWANEIMGTNNMTREFALPTGLASGEYLLRSEMLALHGAQTVGGAQFYIACAQLKITGTGKEGACGPTIELPGAYKAEDDNIYIPNVYNGFDVTTYKAPGGPVASCGGAGGAKPSSPAAAANSTVAAPTSAAAAPTSTLAAVSSVVAVAETSAAALPTLAPARPSMNATIPSASPVAPTTFATLLRPSSGIAAPTGAVPSGTAGVAKLYYQCGGAGYSGPTTCEGTAKCVAQNDFYSQCLN
;
A
#
# COMPACT_ATOMS: atom_id res chain seq x y z
N MET A 1 -24.79 -44.66 -31.45
CA MET A 1 -23.54 -43.86 -31.40
C MET A 1 -23.74 -42.81 -30.31
N PHE A 2 -23.12 -42.98 -29.15
CA PHE A 2 -23.27 -42.05 -28.01
C PHE A 2 -22.18 -40.98 -28.09
N THR A 3 -22.57 -39.78 -28.51
CA THR A 3 -21.68 -38.61 -28.56
C THR A 3 -21.48 -38.08 -27.15
N LYS A 4 -20.28 -38.30 -26.57
CA LYS A 4 -19.88 -37.68 -25.31
C LYS A 4 -19.60 -36.19 -25.56
N ALA A 5 -20.49 -35.32 -25.11
CA ALA A 5 -20.22 -33.88 -25.05
C ALA A 5 -19.28 -33.62 -23.86
N ILE A 6 -18.07 -33.16 -24.16
CA ILE A 6 -17.13 -32.65 -23.15
C ILE A 6 -17.55 -31.21 -22.86
N PHE A 7 -18.11 -30.97 -21.67
CA PHE A 7 -18.30 -29.63 -21.14
C PHE A 7 -16.96 -29.12 -20.60
N THR A 8 -16.24 -28.33 -21.37
CA THR A 8 -15.14 -27.50 -20.85
C THR A 8 -15.76 -26.32 -20.10
N SER A 9 -15.83 -26.41 -18.77
CA SER A 9 -16.05 -25.25 -17.91
C SER A 9 -14.87 -24.30 -18.07
N ALA A 10 -15.07 -23.20 -18.79
CA ALA A 10 -14.17 -22.06 -18.72
C ALA A 10 -14.34 -21.42 -17.32
N LEU A 11 -13.37 -21.63 -16.43
CA LEU A 11 -13.25 -20.79 -15.25
C LEU A 11 -12.91 -19.38 -15.73
N LEU A 12 -13.89 -18.48 -15.68
CA LEU A 12 -13.64 -17.04 -15.76
C LEU A 12 -12.88 -16.65 -14.49
N SER A 13 -11.56 -16.48 -14.62
CA SER A 13 -10.77 -15.82 -13.59
C SER A 13 -11.28 -14.38 -13.48
N ALA A 14 -12.07 -14.08 -12.45
CA ALA A 14 -12.39 -12.71 -12.10
C ALA A 14 -11.08 -12.05 -11.66
N VAL A 15 -10.44 -11.31 -12.55
CA VAL A 15 -9.27 -10.50 -12.20
C VAL A 15 -9.78 -9.33 -11.36
N SER A 16 -9.71 -9.46 -10.03
CA SER A 16 -9.79 -8.30 -9.16
C SER A 16 -8.60 -7.41 -9.48
N ALA A 17 -8.85 -6.14 -9.77
CA ALA A 17 -7.79 -5.19 -10.07
C ALA A 17 -7.56 -4.19 -8.92
N HIS A 18 -8.54 -4.08 -8.02
CA HIS A 18 -8.45 -3.34 -6.77
C HIS A 18 -7.65 -4.12 -5.73
N GLN A 19 -6.74 -3.44 -5.03
CA GLN A 19 -5.67 -4.10 -4.27
C GLN A 19 -5.37 -3.40 -2.96
N ASN A 20 -4.98 -4.21 -1.97
CA ASN A 20 -4.36 -3.77 -0.73
C ASN A 20 -2.99 -4.44 -0.55
N MET A 21 -2.07 -3.76 0.13
CA MET A 21 -0.92 -4.41 0.73
C MET A 21 -1.41 -5.18 1.94
N HIS A 22 -1.11 -6.46 2.03
CA HIS A 22 -1.62 -7.32 3.09
C HIS A 22 -0.53 -8.04 3.86
N GLN A 23 0.73 -7.96 3.43
CA GLN A 23 1.82 -8.59 4.16
C GLN A 23 3.17 -7.89 3.97
N LEU A 24 3.99 -7.96 5.02
CA LEU A 24 5.33 -7.39 5.12
C LEU A 24 6.29 -8.46 5.68
N TRP A 25 7.55 -8.42 5.23
CA TRP A 25 8.66 -9.15 5.85
C TRP A 25 9.86 -8.22 6.05
N VAL A 26 10.63 -8.51 7.10
CA VAL A 26 11.97 -7.96 7.35
C VAL A 26 12.93 -9.14 7.34
N ASN A 27 13.88 -9.17 6.40
CA ASN A 27 14.83 -10.29 6.20
C ASN A 27 14.12 -11.66 6.19
N ASP A 28 13.08 -11.79 5.37
CA ASP A 28 12.23 -13.00 5.24
C ASP A 28 11.47 -13.43 6.50
N VAL A 29 11.45 -12.62 7.57
CA VAL A 29 10.61 -12.83 8.74
C VAL A 29 9.39 -11.92 8.66
N THR A 30 8.19 -12.50 8.76
CA THR A 30 6.92 -11.76 8.74
C THR A 30 6.28 -11.72 10.12
N PRO A 31 5.71 -10.57 10.54
CA PRO A 31 4.85 -10.50 11.73
C PRO A 31 3.49 -11.19 11.52
N GLY A 32 3.13 -11.52 10.27
CA GLY A 32 1.88 -12.18 9.90
C GLY A 32 1.05 -11.39 8.90
N TYR A 33 -0.04 -12.00 8.43
CA TYR A 33 -0.99 -11.38 7.51
C TYR A 33 -1.69 -10.18 8.17
N GLN A 34 -1.63 -9.02 7.51
CA GLN A 34 -2.17 -7.72 7.96
C GLN A 34 -1.61 -7.19 9.29
N VAL A 35 -0.55 -7.81 9.82
CA VAL A 35 0.09 -7.37 11.06
C VAL A 35 1.07 -6.24 10.77
N GLY A 36 1.02 -5.19 11.60
CA GLY A 36 1.86 -4.01 11.47
C GLY A 36 1.50 -3.08 10.30
N ILE A 37 0.38 -3.34 9.62
CA ILE A 37 -0.15 -2.54 8.51
C ILE A 37 -1.45 -1.87 8.95
N ARG A 38 -1.59 -0.58 8.67
CA ARG A 38 -2.84 0.18 8.87
C ARG A 38 -3.80 -0.15 7.73
N MET A 39 -4.50 -1.28 7.86
CA MET A 39 -5.38 -1.76 6.80
C MET A 39 -6.54 -0.80 6.54
N PRO A 40 -6.77 -0.39 5.26
CA PRO A 40 -7.92 0.41 4.90
C PRO A 40 -9.23 -0.41 5.02
N PRO A 41 -10.39 0.25 5.14
CA PRO A 41 -11.69 -0.43 5.27
C PRO A 41 -12.16 -1.11 3.97
N SER A 42 -11.52 -0.82 2.84
CA SER A 42 -11.82 -1.41 1.53
C SER A 42 -10.54 -1.46 0.69
N ASN A 43 -10.62 -2.07 -0.49
CA ASN A 43 -9.56 -2.01 -1.50
C ASN A 43 -9.82 -0.91 -2.56
N SER A 44 -10.67 0.08 -2.27
CA SER A 44 -10.88 1.24 -3.15
C SER A 44 -9.65 2.15 -3.17
N PRO A 45 -9.33 2.77 -4.32
CA PRO A 45 -8.23 3.71 -4.41
C PRO A 45 -8.59 5.07 -3.79
N VAL A 46 -7.57 5.83 -3.44
CA VAL A 46 -7.66 7.27 -3.21
C VAL A 46 -7.45 7.99 -4.55
N THR A 47 -8.30 8.95 -4.87
CA THR A 47 -8.22 9.75 -6.12
C THR A 47 -8.14 11.26 -5.85
N ASP A 48 -8.58 11.71 -4.67
CA ASP A 48 -8.42 13.10 -4.22
C ASP A 48 -7.04 13.29 -3.59
N LEU A 49 -6.12 13.92 -4.33
CA LEU A 49 -4.74 14.13 -3.90
C LEU A 49 -4.58 15.27 -2.88
N THR A 50 -5.67 16.00 -2.62
CA THR A 50 -5.71 17.05 -1.59
C THR A 50 -6.21 16.53 -0.25
N SER A 51 -6.80 15.33 -0.22
CA SER A 51 -7.25 14.67 1.02
C SER A 51 -6.08 14.13 1.83
N ASP A 52 -6.21 14.14 3.16
CA ASP A 52 -5.30 13.46 4.08
C ASP A 52 -5.20 11.95 3.82
N ASP A 53 -6.22 11.36 3.17
CA ASP A 53 -6.21 9.93 2.81
C ASP A 53 -5.06 9.58 1.85
N ILE A 54 -4.48 10.54 1.12
CA ILE A 54 -3.32 10.28 0.25
C ILE A 54 -2.07 9.87 1.03
N VAL A 55 -2.03 10.13 2.34
CA VAL A 55 -0.88 9.83 3.20
C VAL A 55 -0.81 8.34 3.52
N CYS A 56 -1.85 7.81 4.17
CA CYS A 56 -1.90 6.44 4.67
C CYS A 56 -3.22 5.72 4.37
N ASN A 57 -3.92 6.14 3.31
CA ASN A 57 -5.25 5.65 2.91
C ASN A 57 -6.37 6.06 3.90
N VAL A 58 -7.61 5.75 3.55
CA VAL A 58 -8.81 6.05 4.35
C VAL A 58 -8.68 5.45 5.75
N ASN A 59 -8.91 6.29 6.77
CA ASN A 59 -8.70 5.99 8.19
C ASN A 59 -7.23 5.77 8.59
N GLY A 60 -6.26 5.91 7.69
CA GLY A 60 -4.83 5.70 7.99
C GLY A 60 -4.25 6.68 9.01
N ALA A 61 -4.85 7.86 9.15
CA ALA A 61 -4.50 8.83 10.19
C ALA A 61 -4.99 8.41 11.59
N LYS A 62 -5.93 7.47 11.68
CA LYS A 62 -6.43 6.89 12.95
C LYS A 62 -5.92 5.47 13.04
N VAL A 63 -4.79 5.28 13.70
CA VAL A 63 -4.17 3.96 13.82
C VAL A 63 -5.13 3.00 14.54
N PRO A 64 -5.54 1.89 13.88
CA PRO A 64 -6.36 0.89 14.54
C PRO A 64 -5.64 0.31 15.77
N SER A 65 -6.38 0.06 16.84
CA SER A 65 -5.83 -0.65 18.01
C SER A 65 -5.27 -2.01 17.58
N GLY A 66 -4.06 -2.35 17.99
CA GLY A 66 -3.42 -3.63 17.70
C GLY A 66 -2.50 -3.64 16.48
N VAL A 67 -2.26 -2.51 15.82
CA VAL A 67 -1.17 -2.40 14.83
C VAL A 67 0.18 -2.40 15.55
N GLU A 68 0.95 -3.47 15.34
CA GLU A 68 2.28 -3.63 15.93
C GLU A 68 3.35 -2.82 15.19
N THR A 69 4.33 -2.31 15.93
CA THR A 69 5.53 -1.72 15.34
C THR A 69 6.58 -2.81 15.13
N VAL A 70 6.94 -3.05 13.87
CA VAL A 70 7.84 -4.14 13.46
C VAL A 70 9.30 -3.69 13.59
N ALA A 71 10.14 -4.46 14.26
CA ALA A 71 11.56 -4.14 14.39
C ALA A 71 12.30 -4.36 13.06
N ALA A 72 13.19 -3.43 12.71
CA ALA A 72 14.08 -3.51 11.56
C ALA A 72 15.40 -2.77 11.83
N ASN A 73 16.38 -2.98 10.98
CA ASN A 73 17.63 -2.23 10.95
C ASN A 73 17.77 -1.53 9.60
N GLU A 74 18.52 -0.43 9.58
CA GLU A 74 18.98 0.11 8.30
C GLU A 74 19.72 -0.96 7.48
N GLY A 75 19.55 -0.97 6.16
CA GLY A 75 20.10 -2.01 5.29
C GLY A 75 19.33 -3.33 5.26
N ASP A 76 18.38 -3.58 6.17
CA ASP A 76 17.55 -4.79 6.12
C ASP A 76 16.72 -4.81 4.82
N THR A 77 16.49 -6.01 4.29
CA THR A 77 15.59 -6.21 3.16
C THR A 77 14.16 -6.21 3.64
N ILE A 78 13.35 -5.34 3.07
CA ILE A 78 11.90 -5.30 3.21
C ILE A 78 11.28 -5.98 2.00
N LYS A 79 10.34 -6.89 2.25
CA LYS A 79 9.44 -7.42 1.23
C LYS A 79 8.02 -6.98 1.56
N VAL A 80 7.30 -6.45 0.57
CA VAL A 80 5.86 -6.22 0.67
C VAL A 80 5.12 -7.14 -0.29
N GLN A 81 3.90 -7.51 0.08
CA GLN A 81 2.99 -8.25 -0.79
C GLN A 81 1.65 -7.55 -0.91
N TRP A 82 1.21 -7.42 -2.16
CA TRP A 82 -0.06 -6.85 -2.56
C TRP A 82 -1.02 -7.93 -3.04
N ASP A 83 -2.32 -7.61 -3.08
CA ASP A 83 -3.29 -8.44 -3.79
C ASP A 83 -2.96 -8.53 -5.29
N GLN A 84 -3.43 -9.59 -5.95
CA GLN A 84 -3.34 -9.68 -7.41
C GLN A 84 -3.99 -8.46 -8.06
N SER A 85 -3.26 -7.79 -8.95
CA SER A 85 -3.79 -6.65 -9.70
C SER A 85 -3.37 -6.66 -11.16
N GLY A 86 -4.34 -6.35 -12.02
CA GLY A 86 -4.13 -6.09 -13.44
C GLY A 86 -3.93 -4.61 -13.77
N HIS A 87 -3.88 -3.71 -12.78
CA HIS A 87 -3.77 -2.27 -13.03
C HIS A 87 -2.33 -1.86 -13.37
N PRO A 88 -2.09 -1.31 -14.58
CA PRO A 88 -0.76 -0.85 -14.98
C PRO A 88 -0.32 0.37 -14.18
N GLY A 89 0.95 0.37 -13.78
CA GLY A 89 1.62 1.54 -13.20
C GLY A 89 2.75 1.16 -12.25
N PRO A 90 3.37 2.16 -11.59
CA PRO A 90 4.53 1.96 -10.74
C PRO A 90 4.16 1.48 -9.34
N ILE A 91 5.19 1.07 -8.59
CA ILE A 91 5.17 0.97 -7.13
C ILE A 91 6.26 1.88 -6.55
N THR A 92 5.94 2.60 -5.47
CA THR A 92 6.91 3.42 -4.71
C THR A 92 6.85 3.08 -3.24
N HIS A 93 7.98 3.27 -2.55
CA HIS A 93 8.06 3.17 -1.09
C HIS A 93 8.69 4.43 -0.51
N MET A 94 8.12 4.92 0.59
CA MET A 94 8.57 6.10 1.29
C MET A 94 8.62 5.87 2.79
N LEU A 95 9.51 6.56 3.48
CA LEU A 95 9.55 6.61 4.95
C LEU A 95 9.17 8.00 5.44
N TYR A 96 8.51 8.04 6.60
CA TYR A 96 8.26 9.24 7.40
C TYR A 96 8.77 9.00 8.81
N GLY A 97 9.71 9.83 9.26
CA GLY A 97 10.27 9.76 10.60
C GLY A 97 11.76 10.13 10.68
N PRO A 98 12.39 9.92 11.85
CA PRO A 98 11.82 9.23 13.00
C PRO A 98 10.65 10.02 13.62
N VAL A 99 9.67 9.32 14.19
CA VAL A 99 8.54 9.88 14.94
C VAL A 99 8.60 9.42 16.40
N ASP A 100 7.96 10.18 17.29
CA ASP A 100 7.91 9.84 18.73
C ASP A 100 7.18 8.52 18.99
N ASP A 101 6.06 8.29 18.30
CA ASP A 101 5.22 7.10 18.42
C ASP A 101 4.54 6.82 17.07
N ALA A 102 4.97 5.76 16.39
CA ALA A 102 4.41 5.37 15.11
C ALA A 102 2.97 4.86 15.22
N SER A 103 2.47 4.52 16.41
CA SER A 103 1.05 4.20 16.64
C SER A 103 0.16 5.44 16.75
N GLN A 104 0.74 6.64 16.84
CA GLN A 104 -0.01 7.92 16.92
C GLN A 104 0.29 8.86 15.74
N ALA A 105 1.42 8.66 15.04
CA ALA A 105 1.81 9.50 13.92
C ALA A 105 0.82 9.39 12.75
N THR A 106 0.28 10.52 12.29
CA THR A 106 -0.60 10.56 11.12
C THR A 106 0.17 10.49 9.80
N GLY A 107 1.41 10.99 9.79
CA GLY A 107 2.22 11.19 8.59
C GLY A 107 1.79 12.39 7.72
N ILE A 108 0.78 13.15 8.13
CA ILE A 108 0.29 14.31 7.37
C ILE A 108 1.32 15.44 7.48
N GLY A 109 1.73 15.98 6.33
CA GLY A 109 2.67 17.08 6.22
C GLY A 109 4.03 16.70 5.62
N ALA A 110 5.00 17.58 5.83
CA ALA A 110 6.37 17.44 5.30
C ALA A 110 7.18 16.39 6.06
N GLY A 111 8.05 15.68 5.34
CA GLY A 111 9.03 14.76 5.95
C GLY A 111 9.08 13.38 5.30
N TRP A 112 8.23 13.11 4.31
CA TRP A 112 8.29 11.88 3.53
C TRP A 112 9.50 11.88 2.62
N PHE A 113 10.26 10.80 2.58
CA PHE A 113 11.34 10.62 1.62
C PHE A 113 11.23 9.26 0.94
N LYS A 114 11.37 9.26 -0.39
CA LYS A 114 11.28 8.04 -1.20
C LYS A 114 12.50 7.17 -0.97
N ILE A 115 12.31 5.88 -0.74
CA ILE A 115 13.39 4.91 -0.50
C ILE A 115 13.48 3.83 -1.58
N ASP A 116 12.41 3.62 -2.33
CA ASP A 116 12.37 2.63 -3.42
C ASP A 116 11.35 3.04 -4.48
N GLU A 117 11.64 2.66 -5.72
CA GLU A 117 10.80 2.90 -6.89
C GLU A 117 10.97 1.78 -7.91
N LEU A 118 9.84 1.33 -8.47
CA LEU A 118 9.82 0.60 -9.72
C LEU A 118 8.73 1.17 -10.61
N ASP A 119 9.19 1.75 -11.70
CA ASP A 119 8.32 2.25 -12.76
C ASP A 119 8.02 1.11 -13.74
N ASN A 120 8.98 0.83 -14.61
CA ASN A 120 8.92 -0.16 -15.65
C ASN A 120 10.30 -0.77 -15.90
N VAL A 121 10.31 -2.00 -16.41
CA VAL A 121 11.51 -2.67 -16.93
C VAL A 121 11.13 -3.32 -18.25
N ASP A 122 11.88 -3.03 -19.32
CA ASP A 122 11.65 -3.57 -20.66
C ASP A 122 10.21 -3.38 -21.16
N GLY A 123 9.62 -2.22 -20.85
CA GLY A 123 8.25 -1.85 -21.26
C GLY A 123 7.13 -2.48 -20.42
N LYS A 124 7.45 -3.25 -19.38
CA LYS A 124 6.47 -3.82 -18.46
C LYS A 124 6.36 -2.99 -17.20
N TRP A 125 5.14 -2.71 -16.77
CA TRP A 125 4.88 -1.98 -15.52
C TRP A 125 5.19 -2.82 -14.28
N ALA A 126 5.35 -2.15 -13.13
CA ALA A 126 5.65 -2.80 -11.86
C ALA A 126 4.64 -3.90 -11.51
N ASN A 127 3.34 -3.67 -11.72
CA ASN A 127 2.30 -4.68 -11.45
C ASN A 127 2.52 -5.98 -12.25
N GLU A 128 2.97 -5.89 -13.50
CA GLU A 128 3.25 -7.08 -14.33
C GLU A 128 4.49 -7.83 -13.83
N ILE A 129 5.54 -7.09 -13.46
CA ILE A 129 6.80 -7.64 -12.92
C ILE A 129 6.54 -8.31 -11.57
N MET A 130 5.77 -7.66 -10.70
CA MET A 130 5.38 -8.22 -9.40
C MET A 130 4.42 -9.39 -9.57
N GLY A 131 3.55 -9.36 -10.59
CA GLY A 131 2.59 -10.42 -10.88
C GLY A 131 3.23 -11.77 -11.19
N THR A 132 4.46 -11.80 -11.70
CA THR A 132 5.22 -13.06 -11.88
C THR A 132 5.81 -13.60 -10.57
N ASN A 133 5.80 -12.80 -9.51
CA ASN A 133 6.39 -13.09 -8.20
C ASN A 133 5.35 -12.96 -7.09
N ASN A 134 4.13 -13.42 -7.32
CA ASN A 134 3.03 -13.41 -6.33
C ASN A 134 2.72 -12.01 -5.76
N MET A 135 2.83 -10.98 -6.61
CA MET A 135 2.64 -9.57 -6.25
C MET A 135 3.58 -9.09 -5.12
N THR A 136 4.81 -9.59 -5.10
CA THR A 136 5.83 -9.18 -4.12
C THR A 136 6.82 -8.18 -4.70
N ARG A 137 7.30 -7.27 -3.84
CA ARG A 137 8.38 -6.32 -4.13
C ARG A 137 9.35 -6.30 -2.96
N GLU A 138 10.62 -6.58 -3.25
CA GLU A 138 11.73 -6.50 -2.30
C GLU A 138 12.56 -5.24 -2.55
N PHE A 139 12.97 -4.59 -1.48
CA PHE A 139 13.85 -3.41 -1.48
C PHE A 139 14.60 -3.32 -0.15
N ALA A 140 15.75 -2.65 -0.11
CA ALA A 140 16.51 -2.48 1.12
C ALA A 140 16.12 -1.16 1.82
N LEU A 141 16.10 -1.16 3.15
CA LEU A 141 16.10 0.09 3.90
C LEU A 141 17.43 0.84 3.65
N PRO A 142 17.40 2.16 3.38
CA PRO A 142 18.62 2.93 3.21
C PRO A 142 19.55 2.82 4.43
N THR A 143 20.86 2.82 4.22
CA THR A 143 21.83 3.00 5.31
C THR A 143 21.97 4.47 5.68
N GLY A 144 22.34 4.76 6.93
CA GLY A 144 22.41 6.13 7.44
C GLY A 144 21.05 6.69 7.87
N LEU A 145 20.09 5.81 8.20
CA LEU A 145 18.83 6.20 8.83
C LEU A 145 19.08 6.53 10.31
N ALA A 146 18.33 7.47 10.86
CA ALA A 146 18.32 7.66 12.31
C ALA A 146 17.63 6.48 12.99
N SER A 147 18.03 6.17 14.22
CA SER A 147 17.25 5.24 15.04
C SER A 147 15.94 5.89 15.47
N GLY A 148 14.83 5.16 15.41
CA GLY A 148 13.52 5.65 15.83
C GLY A 148 12.36 4.85 15.23
N GLU A 149 11.14 5.30 15.49
CA GLU A 149 9.96 4.73 14.84
C GLU A 149 9.65 5.47 13.54
N TYR A 150 9.11 4.76 12.56
CA TYR A 150 8.87 5.27 11.21
C TYR A 150 7.54 4.74 10.68
N LEU A 151 6.93 5.50 9.79
CA LEU A 151 5.90 4.97 8.89
C LEU A 151 6.56 4.59 7.57
N LEU A 152 6.32 3.36 7.13
CA LEU A 152 6.61 2.89 5.78
C LEU A 152 5.35 2.98 4.94
N ARG A 153 5.35 3.86 3.94
CA ARG A 153 4.28 3.99 2.96
C ARG A 153 4.65 3.21 1.70
N SER A 154 3.87 2.19 1.35
CA SER A 154 3.93 1.52 0.05
C SER A 154 2.75 1.99 -0.79
N GLU A 155 3.02 2.37 -2.03
CA GLU A 155 2.03 2.94 -2.96
C GLU A 155 2.11 2.24 -4.30
N MET A 156 0.98 1.73 -4.78
CA MET A 156 0.78 1.37 -6.18
C MET A 156 -0.11 2.42 -6.84
N LEU A 157 0.40 3.04 -7.91
CA LEU A 157 -0.35 4.02 -8.69
C LEU A 157 -0.87 3.35 -9.96
N ALA A 158 -2.19 3.24 -10.08
CA ALA A 158 -2.84 2.68 -11.24
C ALA A 158 -3.17 3.79 -12.26
N LEU A 159 -2.61 3.65 -13.47
CA LEU A 159 -2.65 4.66 -14.53
C LEU A 159 -3.71 4.37 -15.61
N HIS A 160 -4.51 3.31 -15.47
CA HIS A 160 -5.53 2.96 -16.47
C HIS A 160 -6.59 4.06 -16.66
N GLY A 161 -6.88 4.84 -15.62
CA GLY A 161 -7.78 6.00 -15.67
C GLY A 161 -7.08 7.35 -15.89
N ALA A 162 -5.76 7.37 -16.07
CA ALA A 162 -4.97 8.61 -16.09
C ALA A 162 -5.24 9.53 -17.29
N GLN A 163 -6.09 9.11 -18.25
CA GLN A 163 -6.47 9.92 -19.41
C GLN A 163 -7.34 11.14 -19.06
N THR A 164 -7.84 11.20 -17.83
CA THR A 164 -8.63 12.31 -17.29
C THR A 164 -7.99 12.81 -16.00
N VAL A 165 -7.96 14.12 -15.80
CA VAL A 165 -7.52 14.71 -14.53
C VAL A 165 -8.35 14.12 -13.38
N GLY A 166 -7.66 13.63 -12.34
CA GLY A 166 -8.28 12.94 -11.20
C GLY A 166 -8.70 11.48 -11.47
N GLY A 167 -8.38 10.92 -12.64
CA GLY A 167 -8.70 9.52 -12.98
C GLY A 167 -7.63 8.51 -12.57
N ALA A 168 -6.42 8.96 -12.22
CA ALA A 168 -5.38 8.10 -11.66
C ALA A 168 -5.78 7.61 -10.25
N GLN A 169 -5.41 6.37 -9.93
CA GLN A 169 -5.89 5.68 -8.73
C GLN A 169 -4.71 5.28 -7.83
N PHE A 170 -4.71 5.80 -6.60
CA PHE A 170 -3.64 5.56 -5.63
C PHE A 170 -4.07 4.49 -4.62
N TYR A 171 -3.38 3.35 -4.62
CA TYR A 171 -3.52 2.32 -3.60
C TYR A 171 -2.38 2.48 -2.61
N ILE A 172 -2.71 2.72 -1.34
CA ILE A 172 -1.74 3.13 -0.33
C ILE A 172 -1.85 2.23 0.88
N ALA A 173 -0.71 1.83 1.43
CA ALA A 173 -0.64 1.17 2.72
C ALA A 173 0.49 1.76 3.57
N CYS A 174 0.21 2.01 4.84
CA CYS A 174 1.22 2.40 5.82
C CYS A 174 1.48 1.28 6.82
N ALA A 175 2.74 0.92 6.99
CA ALA A 175 3.22 0.02 8.03
C ALA A 175 4.05 0.78 9.08
N GLN A 176 4.14 0.22 10.29
CA GLN A 176 4.92 0.80 11.38
C GLN A 176 6.23 0.04 11.56
N LEU A 177 7.35 0.75 11.51
CA LEU A 177 8.68 0.18 11.72
C LEU A 177 9.36 0.83 12.92
N LYS A 178 10.11 0.06 13.68
CA LYS A 178 11.10 0.56 14.64
C LYS A 178 12.48 0.24 14.11
N ILE A 179 13.12 1.26 13.54
CA ILE A 179 14.39 1.13 12.84
C ILE A 179 15.53 1.42 13.80
N THR A 180 16.49 0.50 13.86
CA THR A 180 17.82 0.76 14.44
C THR A 180 18.74 1.20 13.30
N GLY A 181 19.25 2.42 13.38
CA GLY A 181 20.11 3.03 12.37
C GLY A 181 21.27 3.80 12.96
N THR A 182 22.24 4.15 12.11
CA THR A 182 23.50 4.81 12.50
C THR A 182 23.54 6.30 12.16
N GLY A 183 22.56 6.79 11.41
CA GLY A 183 22.45 8.16 10.96
C GLY A 183 21.91 9.14 12.00
N LYS A 184 21.81 10.41 11.59
CA LYS A 184 21.21 11.49 12.37
C LYS A 184 19.81 11.79 11.85
N GLU A 185 18.95 12.31 12.72
CA GLU A 185 17.64 12.81 12.31
C GLU A 185 17.78 13.87 11.21
N GLY A 186 16.91 13.79 10.19
CA GLY A 186 16.96 14.70 9.03
C GLY A 186 18.12 14.47 8.05
N ALA A 187 18.86 13.36 8.17
CA ALA A 187 19.97 13.05 7.26
C ALA A 187 19.56 12.46 5.91
N CYS A 188 18.26 12.23 5.68
CA CYS A 188 17.71 11.68 4.45
C CYS A 188 17.00 12.76 3.64
N GLY A 189 17.29 12.82 2.34
CA GLY A 189 16.58 13.72 1.44
C GLY A 189 16.80 13.40 -0.04
N PRO A 190 15.99 13.99 -0.94
CA PRO A 190 15.01 15.03 -0.66
C PRO A 190 13.75 14.52 0.05
N THR A 191 13.05 15.44 0.72
CA THR A 191 11.75 15.19 1.35
C THR A 191 10.62 15.86 0.57
N ILE A 192 9.43 15.29 0.67
CA ILE A 192 8.18 15.83 0.16
C ILE A 192 7.16 16.01 1.30
N GLU A 193 6.04 16.66 0.97
CA GLU A 193 4.89 16.85 1.84
C GLU A 193 3.66 16.15 1.25
N LEU A 194 2.94 15.38 2.07
CA LEU A 194 1.71 14.70 1.68
C LEU A 194 0.59 15.03 2.69
N PRO A 195 -0.59 15.50 2.24
CA PRO A 195 -0.91 15.95 0.87
C PRO A 195 -0.11 17.21 0.48
N GLY A 196 0.08 17.44 -0.82
CA GLY A 196 0.69 18.69 -1.33
C GLY A 196 1.67 18.48 -2.49
N ALA A 197 2.56 17.50 -2.38
CA ALA A 197 3.57 17.23 -3.40
C ALA A 197 2.99 16.64 -4.69
N TYR A 198 1.85 15.97 -4.62
CA TYR A 198 1.17 15.39 -5.77
C TYR A 198 0.06 16.32 -6.24
N LYS A 199 -0.03 16.54 -7.56
CA LYS A 199 -1.12 17.30 -8.17
C LYS A 199 -1.80 16.47 -9.23
N ALA A 200 -3.12 16.64 -9.35
CA ALA A 200 -3.93 15.85 -10.28
C ALA A 200 -3.53 16.11 -11.73
N GLU A 201 -2.90 17.26 -12.01
CA GLU A 201 -2.41 17.70 -13.31
C GLU A 201 -0.93 17.38 -13.56
N ASP A 202 -0.19 16.77 -12.62
CA ASP A 202 1.21 16.41 -12.86
C ASP A 202 1.30 15.43 -14.04
N ASP A 203 2.27 15.63 -14.95
CA ASP A 203 2.39 14.86 -16.20
C ASP A 203 2.64 13.34 -15.99
N ASN A 204 2.99 12.93 -14.77
CA ASN A 204 3.14 11.53 -14.36
C ASN A 204 1.94 10.98 -13.55
N ILE A 205 0.88 11.76 -13.42
CA ILE A 205 -0.39 11.40 -12.79
C ILE A 205 -1.53 11.54 -13.82
N TYR A 206 -1.56 12.63 -14.57
CA TYR A 206 -2.44 12.86 -15.71
C TYR A 206 -1.70 12.59 -17.02
N ILE A 207 -2.05 11.47 -17.67
CA ILE A 207 -1.44 11.00 -18.91
C ILE A 207 -2.53 10.81 -19.96
N PRO A 208 -2.89 11.86 -20.73
CA PRO A 208 -4.01 11.81 -21.69
C PRO A 208 -3.85 10.71 -22.76
N ASN A 209 -2.59 10.37 -23.09
CA ASN A 209 -2.23 9.40 -24.11
C ASN A 209 -1.73 8.06 -23.55
N VAL A 210 -2.06 7.70 -22.29
CA VAL A 210 -1.52 6.48 -21.61
C VAL A 210 -1.67 5.20 -22.42
N TYR A 211 -2.70 5.09 -23.27
CA TYR A 211 -2.93 3.93 -24.15
C TYR A 211 -2.48 4.13 -25.61
N ASN A 212 -2.20 5.37 -26.03
CA ASN A 212 -2.06 5.73 -27.43
C ASN A 212 -0.80 6.58 -27.64
N GLY A 213 0.35 5.92 -27.70
CA GLY A 213 1.63 6.57 -28.00
C GLY A 213 2.37 7.16 -26.80
N PHE A 214 1.95 6.84 -25.58
CA PHE A 214 2.78 7.09 -24.39
C PHE A 214 3.96 6.10 -24.35
N ASP A 215 5.17 6.63 -24.23
CA ASP A 215 6.38 5.82 -24.06
C ASP A 215 6.61 5.57 -22.57
N VAL A 216 6.24 4.37 -22.12
CA VAL A 216 6.37 3.95 -20.72
C VAL A 216 7.82 4.02 -20.21
N THR A 217 8.82 3.90 -21.09
CA THR A 217 10.24 3.92 -20.68
C THR A 217 10.69 5.29 -20.17
N THR A 218 9.95 6.35 -20.53
CA THR A 218 10.21 7.72 -20.08
C THR A 218 9.53 8.05 -18.75
N TYR A 219 8.60 7.21 -18.29
CA TYR A 219 7.82 7.47 -17.08
C TYR A 219 8.71 7.52 -15.83
N LYS A 220 8.35 8.41 -14.90
CA LYS A 220 8.92 8.51 -13.55
C LYS A 220 7.78 8.71 -12.55
N ALA A 221 7.69 7.86 -11.53
CA ALA A 221 6.65 7.98 -10.51
C ALA A 221 6.72 9.33 -9.77
N PRO A 222 5.57 9.84 -9.27
CA PRO A 222 5.53 11.11 -8.53
C PRO A 222 6.33 11.04 -7.23
N GLY A 223 6.62 12.21 -6.64
CA GLY A 223 7.35 12.30 -5.37
C GLY A 223 8.87 12.44 -5.47
N GLY A 224 9.39 12.76 -6.66
CA GLY A 224 10.81 13.07 -6.85
C GLY A 224 11.73 11.84 -6.81
N PRO A 225 13.07 12.04 -6.78
CA PRO A 225 14.02 10.93 -6.78
C PRO A 225 14.04 10.17 -5.45
N VAL A 226 14.53 8.93 -5.49
CA VAL A 226 14.90 8.17 -4.27
C VAL A 226 15.92 8.98 -3.46
N ALA A 227 15.69 9.06 -2.16
CA ALA A 227 16.50 9.82 -1.23
C ALA A 227 17.85 9.15 -0.94
N SER A 228 18.82 9.99 -0.60
CA SER A 228 20.11 9.58 -0.04
C SER A 228 20.12 9.88 1.46
N CYS A 229 20.64 8.94 2.25
CA CYS A 229 20.72 9.01 3.71
C CYS A 229 22.19 9.02 4.18
N GLY A 230 22.41 9.47 5.44
CA GLY A 230 23.74 9.50 6.05
C GLY A 230 24.62 10.71 5.67
N GLY A 231 24.09 11.66 4.90
CA GLY A 231 24.78 12.91 4.60
C GLY A 231 24.94 13.79 5.85
N ALA A 232 26.13 14.36 6.07
CA ALA A 232 26.29 15.46 7.01
C ALA A 232 25.37 16.61 6.57
N GLY A 233 24.46 17.03 7.45
CA GLY A 233 23.31 17.85 7.10
C GLY A 233 23.59 19.11 6.26
N GLY A 234 22.66 19.38 5.33
CA GLY A 234 22.25 20.73 4.94
C GLY A 234 22.98 21.38 3.76
N ALA A 235 22.37 21.33 2.58
CA ALA A 235 22.27 22.50 1.69
C ALA A 235 21.08 22.35 0.73
N LYS A 236 20.22 23.36 0.69
CA LYS A 236 19.27 23.62 -0.41
C LYS A 236 20.02 23.54 -1.74
N PRO A 237 19.58 22.78 -2.75
CA PRO A 237 20.29 22.75 -4.02
C PRO A 237 20.13 24.11 -4.72
N SER A 238 21.16 24.95 -4.64
CA SER A 238 21.42 25.99 -5.61
C SER A 238 21.97 25.32 -6.88
N SER A 239 21.23 25.49 -7.97
CA SER A 239 21.53 24.98 -9.31
C SER A 239 22.97 25.32 -9.75
N PRO A 240 23.77 24.36 -10.25
CA PRO A 240 25.04 24.69 -10.90
C PRO A 240 24.80 25.08 -12.35
N ALA A 241 25.23 26.29 -12.70
CA ALA A 241 25.43 26.72 -14.08
C ALA A 241 26.50 25.86 -14.78
N ALA A 242 26.33 25.70 -16.08
CA ALA A 242 27.16 24.90 -16.97
C ALA A 242 28.57 25.49 -17.23
N ALA A 243 29.43 24.61 -17.79
CA ALA A 243 30.76 24.80 -18.42
C ALA A 243 31.96 24.48 -17.50
N ALA A 244 33.04 23.80 -17.92
CA ALA A 244 33.46 23.23 -19.21
C ALA A 244 34.57 22.18 -18.99
N ASN A 245 34.82 21.39 -20.04
CA ASN A 245 35.98 20.52 -20.30
C ASN A 245 37.32 21.00 -19.72
N SER A 246 38.07 20.09 -19.10
CA SER A 246 39.51 19.93 -19.38
C SER A 246 40.02 18.55 -18.96
N THR A 247 41.00 18.08 -19.71
CA THR A 247 41.50 16.70 -19.84
C THR A 247 42.80 16.43 -19.04
N VAL A 248 43.09 15.14 -18.81
CA VAL A 248 44.42 14.49 -18.50
C VAL A 248 44.83 14.61 -17.00
N ALA A 249 45.38 13.61 -16.28
CA ALA A 249 46.08 12.34 -16.56
C ALA A 249 45.98 11.35 -15.38
N ALA A 250 46.24 10.06 -15.66
CA ALA A 250 46.51 9.01 -14.68
C ALA A 250 47.87 9.19 -13.96
N PRO A 251 48.10 8.54 -12.80
CA PRO A 251 49.08 7.45 -12.82
C PRO A 251 48.81 6.25 -11.87
N THR A 252 49.20 5.08 -12.39
CA THR A 252 49.88 3.89 -11.82
C THR A 252 49.51 3.24 -10.47
N SER A 253 49.38 1.92 -10.60
CA SER A 253 49.22 0.83 -9.63
C SER A 253 50.38 0.62 -8.64
N ALA A 254 50.05 0.18 -7.43
CA ALA A 254 50.89 -0.67 -6.60
C ALA A 254 50.00 -1.66 -5.82
N ALA A 255 50.24 -2.96 -6.04
CA ALA A 255 49.54 -4.08 -5.44
C ALA A 255 50.11 -4.45 -4.06
N ALA A 256 49.23 -4.89 -3.15
CA ALA A 256 49.62 -5.58 -1.91
C ALA A 256 48.82 -6.89 -1.80
N ALA A 257 49.55 -7.98 -1.54
CA ALA A 257 49.05 -9.35 -1.43
C ALA A 257 48.42 -9.63 -0.05
N PRO A 258 47.54 -10.64 0.08
CA PRO A 258 47.31 -11.31 1.35
C PRO A 258 47.83 -12.76 1.34
N THR A 259 48.51 -13.10 2.43
CA THR A 259 49.05 -14.43 2.76
C THR A 259 47.93 -15.30 3.34
N SER A 260 47.80 -16.53 2.82
CA SER A 260 46.90 -17.57 3.31
C SER A 260 47.66 -18.53 4.24
N THR A 261 47.07 -18.87 5.39
CA THR A 261 47.43 -20.07 6.14
C THR A 261 46.18 -20.82 6.55
N LEU A 262 45.97 -21.96 5.89
CA LEU A 262 45.09 -23.05 6.27
C LEU A 262 45.73 -23.87 7.39
N ALA A 263 44.94 -24.27 8.38
CA ALA A 263 45.25 -25.43 9.21
C ALA A 263 43.96 -26.21 9.48
N ALA A 264 43.88 -27.39 8.87
CA ALA A 264 42.90 -28.42 9.17
C ALA A 264 43.43 -29.33 10.29
N VAL A 265 42.55 -29.84 11.14
CA VAL A 265 42.73 -31.15 11.80
C VAL A 265 41.35 -31.74 12.15
N SER A 266 41.27 -33.05 11.95
CA SER A 266 40.09 -33.90 11.93
C SER A 266 40.08 -34.84 13.14
N SER A 267 38.87 -35.21 13.59
CA SER A 267 38.45 -36.50 14.22
C SER A 267 39.05 -36.86 15.60
N VAL A 268 38.40 -37.52 16.57
CA VAL A 268 37.47 -38.67 16.56
C VAL A 268 36.64 -38.74 17.87
N VAL A 269 35.37 -39.17 17.72
CA VAL A 269 34.52 -40.10 18.51
C VAL A 269 34.74 -40.32 20.01
N ALA A 270 33.68 -40.13 20.81
CA ALA A 270 33.27 -41.06 21.87
C ALA A 270 31.75 -40.97 22.13
N VAL A 271 31.12 -42.14 22.20
CA VAL A 271 29.70 -42.42 22.40
C VAL A 271 29.37 -42.43 23.89
N ALA A 272 28.20 -41.92 24.28
CA ALA A 272 27.46 -42.42 25.44
C ALA A 272 25.95 -42.17 25.25
N GLU A 273 25.20 -43.26 25.07
CA GLU A 273 23.75 -43.32 25.23
C GLU A 273 23.38 -43.22 26.71
N THR A 274 22.29 -42.52 27.04
CA THR A 274 21.36 -43.01 28.08
C THR A 274 19.98 -42.39 27.96
N SER A 275 19.03 -43.28 27.67
CA SER A 275 17.69 -43.45 28.23
C SER A 275 16.65 -42.31 28.23
N ALA A 276 15.52 -42.67 27.62
CA ALA A 276 14.23 -42.02 27.66
C ALA A 276 13.58 -42.00 29.07
N ALA A 277 12.80 -40.95 29.34
CA ALA A 277 11.59 -40.99 30.16
C ALA A 277 10.71 -39.76 29.86
N ALA A 278 9.39 -39.98 29.95
CA ALA A 278 8.34 -39.24 29.28
C ALA A 278 7.80 -38.00 30.03
N LEU A 279 7.06 -37.18 29.27
CA LEU A 279 6.18 -36.07 29.67
C LEU A 279 5.18 -36.43 30.77
N PRO A 280 4.63 -35.41 31.47
CA PRO A 280 3.18 -35.29 31.44
C PRO A 280 2.68 -33.88 31.09
N THR A 281 1.74 -33.89 30.16
CA THR A 281 0.80 -32.83 29.80
C THR A 281 -0.31 -32.77 30.85
N LEU A 282 -0.61 -31.58 31.39
CA LEU A 282 -1.76 -31.37 32.29
C LEU A 282 -2.49 -30.06 31.95
N ALA A 283 -3.62 -30.20 31.24
CA ALA A 283 -4.85 -29.39 31.33
C ALA A 283 -5.94 -30.11 30.50
N PRO A 284 -7.26 -29.91 30.70
CA PRO A 284 -7.97 -29.16 31.75
C PRO A 284 -9.06 -29.99 32.46
N ALA A 285 -9.41 -29.60 33.70
CA ALA A 285 -10.61 -30.13 34.38
C ALA A 285 -11.68 -29.04 34.51
N ARG A 286 -12.84 -29.32 33.94
CA ARG A 286 -14.10 -28.56 33.99
C ARG A 286 -14.91 -29.01 35.22
N PRO A 287 -15.58 -28.11 35.96
CA PRO A 287 -16.75 -28.50 36.72
C PRO A 287 -18.06 -27.99 36.12
N SER A 288 -19.06 -28.83 36.32
CA SER A 288 -20.45 -28.76 35.88
C SER A 288 -21.27 -27.69 36.61
N MET A 289 -22.34 -27.27 35.94
CA MET A 289 -23.42 -26.43 36.45
C MET A 289 -24.16 -27.08 37.62
N ASN A 290 -24.61 -26.27 38.59
CA ASN A 290 -25.96 -26.39 39.12
C ASN A 290 -26.47 -25.06 39.68
N ALA A 291 -27.75 -24.79 39.41
CA ALA A 291 -28.45 -23.54 39.66
C ALA A 291 -29.07 -23.46 41.07
N THR A 292 -29.16 -22.26 41.66
CA THR A 292 -30.32 -21.84 42.48
C THR A 292 -30.41 -20.31 42.59
N ILE A 293 -31.63 -19.77 42.49
CA ILE A 293 -32.08 -18.36 42.50
C ILE A 293 -32.44 -17.94 43.95
N PRO A 294 -32.32 -16.66 44.35
CA PRO A 294 -33.49 -15.75 44.52
C PRO A 294 -33.17 -14.29 44.03
N SER A 295 -34.02 -13.64 43.22
CA SER A 295 -35.24 -12.85 43.51
C SER A 295 -35.06 -11.47 44.17
N ALA A 296 -35.63 -10.46 43.48
CA ALA A 296 -36.12 -9.13 43.91
C ALA A 296 -35.19 -7.87 43.88
N SER A 297 -35.35 -7.07 42.80
CA SER A 297 -35.76 -5.64 42.70
C SER A 297 -35.54 -4.65 43.88
N PRO A 298 -35.27 -3.34 43.63
CA PRO A 298 -36.16 -2.48 42.82
C PRO A 298 -35.51 -1.50 41.83
N VAL A 299 -36.36 -1.09 40.89
CA VAL A 299 -36.16 -0.12 39.81
C VAL A 299 -36.31 1.31 40.34
N ALA A 300 -35.38 2.20 39.99
CA ALA A 300 -35.51 3.64 40.16
C ALA A 300 -35.97 4.30 38.85
N PRO A 301 -36.86 5.30 38.88
CA PRO A 301 -37.39 5.96 37.68
C PRO A 301 -36.50 7.14 37.28
N THR A 302 -36.12 7.21 36.01
CA THR A 302 -35.67 8.46 35.39
C THR A 302 -36.46 8.70 34.11
N THR A 303 -37.49 9.52 34.26
CA THR A 303 -38.10 10.32 33.22
C THR A 303 -37.05 11.30 32.67
N PHE A 304 -36.84 11.37 31.36
CA PHE A 304 -36.89 12.63 30.60
C PHE A 304 -36.82 12.42 29.07
N ALA A 305 -37.88 12.91 28.42
CA ALA A 305 -37.99 13.45 27.06
C ALA A 305 -37.52 12.64 25.84
N THR A 306 -38.49 11.96 25.21
CA THR A 306 -38.49 11.62 23.78
C THR A 306 -38.58 12.91 22.94
N LEU A 307 -37.45 13.38 22.41
CA LEU A 307 -37.44 14.32 21.28
C LEU A 307 -37.52 13.49 19.98
N LEU A 308 -38.60 13.68 19.23
CA LEU A 308 -38.70 13.20 17.85
C LEU A 308 -37.61 13.89 17.02
N ARG A 309 -36.60 13.11 16.62
CA ARG A 309 -35.54 13.56 15.71
C ARG A 309 -36.08 13.45 14.27
N PRO A 310 -36.11 14.54 13.49
CA PRO A 310 -36.47 14.43 12.09
C PRO A 310 -35.38 13.64 11.35
N SER A 311 -35.80 12.62 10.61
CA SER A 311 -34.97 11.89 9.65
C SER A 311 -34.56 12.86 8.54
N SER A 312 -33.34 13.39 8.63
CA SER A 312 -32.65 14.01 7.50
C SER A 312 -31.65 12.98 7.01
N GLY A 313 -31.96 12.36 5.87
CA GLY A 313 -31.05 11.48 5.16
C GLY A 313 -29.79 12.26 4.79
N ILE A 314 -28.64 11.69 5.11
CA ILE A 314 -27.35 12.19 4.65
C ILE A 314 -27.29 11.85 3.15
N ALA A 315 -27.31 12.88 2.31
CA ALA A 315 -27.07 12.77 0.89
C ALA A 315 -25.59 12.44 0.65
N ALA A 316 -25.33 11.40 -0.14
CA ALA A 316 -24.03 11.10 -0.74
C ALA A 316 -23.61 12.24 -1.69
N PRO A 317 -22.31 12.42 -1.96
CA PRO A 317 -21.84 13.52 -2.80
C PRO A 317 -22.41 13.38 -4.20
N THR A 318 -23.27 14.32 -4.57
CA THR A 318 -23.73 14.49 -5.94
C THR A 318 -22.56 14.99 -6.77
N GLY A 319 -21.90 14.08 -7.48
CA GLY A 319 -21.12 14.43 -8.66
C GLY A 319 -22.02 15.23 -9.61
N ALA A 320 -21.51 16.37 -10.08
CA ALA A 320 -22.28 17.32 -10.87
C ALA A 320 -22.94 16.65 -12.08
N VAL A 321 -24.28 16.60 -12.04
CA VAL A 321 -25.10 16.33 -13.23
C VAL A 321 -25.14 17.63 -14.04
N PRO A 322 -24.78 17.64 -15.33
CA PRO A 322 -25.21 18.72 -16.21
C PRO A 322 -26.73 18.65 -16.28
N SER A 323 -27.39 19.67 -15.74
CA SER A 323 -28.84 19.82 -15.89
C SER A 323 -29.14 19.96 -17.38
N GLY A 324 -29.62 18.87 -17.97
CA GLY A 324 -30.04 18.76 -19.36
C GLY A 324 -31.10 17.68 -19.45
N THR A 325 -32.32 18.09 -19.81
CA THR A 325 -33.52 17.26 -19.85
C THR A 325 -33.42 16.17 -20.93
N ALA A 326 -33.96 14.98 -20.63
CA ALA A 326 -34.29 13.84 -21.51
C ALA A 326 -33.23 12.73 -21.74
N GLY A 327 -33.35 11.63 -20.98
CA GLY A 327 -33.91 10.42 -21.60
C GLY A 327 -33.15 9.10 -21.46
N VAL A 328 -31.81 9.08 -21.45
CA VAL A 328 -31.02 7.84 -21.40
C VAL A 328 -29.60 8.05 -20.85
N ALA A 329 -29.06 7.07 -20.13
CA ALA A 329 -27.67 6.99 -19.71
C ALA A 329 -26.80 6.41 -20.83
N LYS A 330 -25.64 7.01 -21.10
CA LYS A 330 -24.71 6.53 -22.14
C LYS A 330 -24.12 5.17 -21.77
N LEU A 331 -23.58 4.45 -22.76
CA LEU A 331 -22.81 3.21 -22.51
C LEU A 331 -21.71 3.48 -21.46
N TYR A 332 -21.62 2.61 -20.46
CA TYR A 332 -20.76 2.69 -19.27
C TYR A 332 -21.15 3.74 -18.22
N TYR A 333 -22.27 4.43 -18.35
CA TYR A 333 -22.75 5.38 -17.32
C TYR A 333 -23.71 4.70 -16.34
N GLN A 334 -23.82 5.28 -15.15
CA GLN A 334 -24.76 4.82 -14.14
C GLN A 334 -26.19 4.95 -14.66
N CYS A 335 -26.98 3.91 -14.46
CA CYS A 335 -28.39 3.82 -14.85
C CYS A 335 -29.29 3.33 -13.71
N GLY A 336 -28.77 3.18 -12.50
CA GLY A 336 -29.53 2.69 -11.37
C GLY A 336 -28.70 2.54 -10.09
N GLY A 337 -29.35 2.08 -9.03
CA GLY A 337 -28.80 1.95 -7.70
C GLY A 337 -29.68 2.62 -6.63
N ALA A 338 -29.60 2.14 -5.40
CA ALA A 338 -30.31 2.73 -4.27
C ALA A 338 -29.91 4.22 -4.09
N GLY A 339 -30.91 5.10 -4.10
CA GLY A 339 -30.72 6.55 -4.01
C GLY A 339 -30.42 7.27 -5.33
N TYR A 340 -30.28 6.54 -6.45
CA TYR A 340 -30.02 7.14 -7.76
C TYR A 340 -31.28 7.80 -8.35
N SER A 341 -31.16 9.06 -8.78
CA SER A 341 -32.25 9.86 -9.38
C SER A 341 -32.04 10.23 -10.85
N GLY A 342 -30.99 9.70 -11.48
CA GLY A 342 -30.67 9.96 -12.88
C GLY A 342 -31.37 9.02 -13.88
N PRO A 343 -30.95 9.00 -15.16
CA PRO A 343 -31.58 8.20 -16.21
C PRO A 343 -31.54 6.69 -15.93
N THR A 344 -32.68 6.00 -15.98
CA THR A 344 -32.77 4.55 -15.71
C THR A 344 -32.76 3.66 -16.96
N THR A 345 -32.70 4.29 -18.13
CA THR A 345 -32.68 3.61 -19.44
C THR A 345 -31.36 3.90 -20.13
N CYS A 346 -30.79 2.94 -20.85
CA CYS A 346 -29.50 3.10 -21.52
C CYS A 346 -29.64 3.51 -22.99
N GLU A 347 -28.66 4.24 -23.50
CA GLU A 347 -28.58 4.65 -24.91
C GLU A 347 -28.25 3.44 -25.80
N GLY A 348 -28.93 3.36 -26.95
CA GLY A 348 -28.69 2.31 -27.95
C GLY A 348 -29.20 0.94 -27.51
N THR A 349 -28.38 -0.09 -27.71
CA THR A 349 -28.70 -1.50 -27.36
C THR A 349 -28.23 -1.90 -25.97
N ALA A 350 -27.59 -0.99 -25.24
CA ALA A 350 -27.06 -1.25 -23.92
C ALA A 350 -28.18 -1.56 -22.92
N LYS A 351 -27.89 -2.42 -21.94
CA LYS A 351 -28.79 -2.78 -20.86
C LYS A 351 -28.29 -2.19 -19.55
N CYS A 352 -29.22 -1.79 -18.70
CA CYS A 352 -28.87 -1.38 -17.35
C CYS A 352 -28.60 -2.62 -16.50
N VAL A 353 -27.33 -2.90 -16.22
CA VAL A 353 -26.87 -4.08 -15.48
C VAL A 353 -26.56 -3.67 -14.04
N ALA A 354 -27.22 -4.30 -13.06
CA ALA A 354 -26.94 -4.11 -11.65
C ALA A 354 -25.56 -4.65 -11.30
N GLN A 355 -24.72 -3.83 -10.66
CA GLN A 355 -23.41 -4.22 -10.16
C GLN A 355 -23.44 -4.47 -8.65
N ASN A 356 -24.19 -3.64 -7.93
CA ASN A 356 -24.50 -3.82 -6.51
C ASN A 356 -25.78 -3.02 -6.15
N ASP A 357 -26.18 -3.06 -4.88
CA ASP A 357 -27.40 -2.43 -4.38
C ASP A 357 -27.47 -0.92 -4.63
N PHE A 358 -26.32 -0.25 -4.76
CA PHE A 358 -26.20 1.21 -4.91
C PHE A 358 -25.78 1.65 -6.31
N TYR A 359 -25.49 0.72 -7.23
CA TYR A 359 -24.95 1.04 -8.54
C TYR A 359 -25.34 0.03 -9.63
N SER A 360 -25.94 0.54 -10.70
CA SER A 360 -26.19 -0.15 -11.97
C SER A 360 -25.59 0.64 -13.12
N GLN A 361 -25.05 -0.03 -14.14
CA GLN A 361 -24.34 0.60 -15.25
C GLN A 361 -24.85 0.10 -16.62
N CYS A 362 -24.85 0.98 -17.62
CA CYS A 362 -25.16 0.62 -18.99
C CYS A 362 -24.04 -0.21 -19.63
N LEU A 363 -24.33 -1.45 -20.04
CA LEU A 363 -23.38 -2.35 -20.69
C LEU A 363 -24.01 -2.98 -21.94
N ASN A 364 -23.20 -3.32 -22.96
CA ASN A 364 -23.65 -4.04 -24.15
C ASN A 364 -23.85 -5.53 -23.86
#